data_AF-A0A9N8HPH3-F1
#
_entry.id   AF-A0A9N8HPH3-F1
#
_cell.length_a   1.000
_cell.length_b   1.000
_cell.length_c   1.000
_cell.angle_alpha   90.00
_cell.angle_beta   90.00
_cell.angle_gamma   90.00
#
_symmetry.space_group_name_H-M   'P 1'
#
loop_
_entity.id
_entity.type
_entity.pdbx_description
1 polymer ?
#
loop_
_entity_poly.entity_id
_entity_poly.type
_entity_poly.pdbx_seq_one_letter_code
_entity_poly.pdbx_strand_id
1 'polypeptide(L)'
;MDTCTLESSSSCHNNLLPFQDVTQPHYKVALVLTIVLVRLSRSYVLLPLLKQLGTRLGRAAHGQKWVEQNQDSIQHFSDFSFRFLFRCVVTGLGLYEYWQSPDYWHTTSLIWEGYPHHVASNTVQILYLLQLAYHVEDLAGVLIEGKSTRKDYVEMIIHHIVTAILLCPKDLAKILKTLEFKTSSKVALCVFVISWFVCRMYLYAGVYVYSAFTETAPLFAGGMTEFAWVIFRALLCSLIALNTLWSYMIVKLLVKVLSKGDADDPQLAKEAKEMPSKPDPLSDESESSSVLTDESDTASEASSQ
;
A
#
# COMPACT_ATOMS: atom_id res chain seq x y z
N MET A 1 -1.69 1.96 49.73
CA MET A 1 -2.02 3.03 48.77
C MET A 1 -1.18 4.21 49.24
N ASP A 2 -0.03 4.57 48.68
CA ASP A 2 0.53 4.36 47.35
C ASP A 2 2.05 4.48 47.43
N THR A 3 2.79 3.46 46.99
CA THR A 3 4.27 3.50 46.84
C THR A 3 4.69 2.96 45.47
N CYS A 4 3.84 3.13 44.46
CA CYS A 4 4.07 2.64 43.11
C CYS A 4 3.87 3.76 42.08
N THR A 5 4.68 4.84 42.12
CA THR A 5 4.64 5.87 41.06
C THR A 5 5.96 6.59 40.76
N LEU A 6 7.06 6.40 41.51
CA LEU A 6 8.28 7.19 41.27
C LEU A 6 9.41 6.47 40.49
N GLU A 7 9.58 5.16 40.64
CA GLU A 7 10.60 4.40 39.85
C GLU A 7 10.16 4.09 38.41
N SER A 8 8.85 4.02 38.15
CA SER A 8 8.33 3.86 36.78
C SER A 8 8.44 5.16 35.97
N SER A 9 8.31 6.32 36.63
CA SER A 9 8.38 7.63 35.96
C SER A 9 9.82 7.98 35.56
N SER A 10 10.81 7.63 36.37
CA SER A 10 12.23 7.88 36.06
C SER A 10 12.77 7.00 34.93
N SER A 11 12.32 5.74 34.81
CA SER A 11 12.68 4.88 33.68
C SER A 11 12.03 5.35 32.36
N CYS A 12 10.79 5.85 32.42
CA CYS A 12 10.10 6.43 31.26
C CYS A 12 10.81 7.70 30.75
N HIS A 13 11.22 8.61 31.63
CA HIS A 13 11.85 9.88 31.21
C HIS A 13 13.28 9.73 30.66
N ASN A 14 14.02 8.69 31.03
CA ASN A 14 15.40 8.49 30.60
C ASN A 14 15.56 8.09 29.11
N ASN A 15 14.47 7.82 28.41
CA ASN A 15 14.47 7.45 26.98
C ASN A 15 13.89 8.54 26.06
N LEU A 16 13.46 9.68 26.62
CA LEU A 16 13.01 10.82 25.82
C LEU A 16 14.22 11.64 25.39
N LEU A 17 14.55 11.53 24.11
CA LEU A 17 15.55 12.39 23.48
C LEU A 17 14.85 13.48 22.68
N PRO A 18 15.48 14.66 22.52
CA PRO A 18 14.99 15.65 21.55
C PRO A 18 14.90 14.99 20.17
N PHE A 19 13.84 15.32 19.43
CA PHE A 19 13.65 14.79 18.09
C PHE A 19 14.87 15.10 17.22
N GLN A 20 15.39 14.07 16.53
CA GLN A 20 16.65 14.16 15.82
C GLN A 20 16.57 15.15 14.66
N ASP A 21 17.50 16.11 14.66
CA ASP A 21 17.62 17.09 13.60
C ASP A 21 18.31 16.47 12.38
N VAL A 22 17.52 16.11 11.37
CA VAL A 22 17.98 15.47 10.11
C VAL A 22 19.02 16.31 9.36
N THR A 23 19.20 17.59 9.71
CA THR A 23 20.25 18.43 9.10
C THR A 23 21.66 18.01 9.53
N GLN A 24 21.82 17.38 10.71
CA GLN A 24 23.11 16.95 11.23
C GLN A 24 23.72 15.81 10.42
N PRO A 25 25.05 15.79 10.22
CA PRO A 25 25.71 14.84 9.33
C PRO A 25 25.57 13.38 9.79
N HIS A 26 25.60 13.12 11.10
CA HIS A 26 25.49 11.76 11.63
C HIS A 26 24.10 11.14 11.38
N TYR A 27 23.02 11.92 11.41
CA TYR A 27 21.68 11.42 11.08
C TYR A 27 21.50 11.17 9.60
N LYS A 28 22.11 11.99 8.72
CA LYS A 28 22.14 11.72 7.29
C LYS A 28 22.85 10.40 6.99
N VAL A 29 23.97 10.14 7.65
CA VAL A 29 24.69 8.86 7.55
C VAL A 29 23.81 7.71 8.05
N ALA A 30 23.19 7.85 9.22
CA ALA A 30 22.28 6.84 9.78
C ALA A 30 21.10 6.54 8.83
N LEU A 31 20.52 7.57 8.20
CA LEU A 31 19.45 7.41 7.20
C LEU A 31 19.93 6.63 5.98
N VAL A 32 21.08 7.00 5.40
CA VAL A 32 21.64 6.30 4.24
C VAL A 32 21.97 4.84 4.56
N LEU A 33 22.58 4.59 5.73
CA LEU A 33 22.85 3.22 6.21
C LEU A 33 21.54 2.43 6.36
N THR A 34 20.50 3.04 6.93
CA THR A 34 19.19 2.38 7.10
C THR A 34 18.54 2.07 5.75
N ILE A 35 18.62 2.98 4.77
CA ILE A 35 18.12 2.75 3.40
C ILE A 35 18.85 1.56 2.75
N VAL A 36 20.19 1.53 2.86
CA VAL A 36 21.00 0.42 2.32
C VAL A 36 20.64 -0.89 3.01
N LEU A 37 20.51 -0.91 4.34
CA LEU A 37 20.12 -2.10 5.10
C LEU A 37 18.73 -2.61 4.71
N VAL A 38 17.74 -1.73 4.57
CA VAL A 38 16.39 -2.09 4.10
C VAL A 38 16.46 -2.68 2.69
N ARG A 39 17.25 -2.09 1.79
CA ARG A 39 17.38 -2.57 0.41
C ARG A 39 18.09 -3.91 0.32
N LEU A 40 19.17 -4.11 1.08
CA LEU A 40 19.90 -5.38 1.12
C LEU A 40 19.06 -6.49 1.75
N SER A 41 18.41 -6.21 2.89
CA SER A 41 17.53 -7.19 3.56
C SER A 41 16.35 -7.59 2.68
N ARG A 42 15.74 -6.64 1.96
CA ARG A 42 14.68 -6.91 0.97
C ARG A 42 15.18 -7.83 -0.15
N SER A 43 16.26 -7.45 -0.84
CA SER A 43 16.73 -8.14 -2.05
C SER A 43 17.37 -9.49 -1.79
N TYR A 44 18.17 -9.62 -0.73
CA TYR A 44 19.00 -10.82 -0.50
C TYR A 44 18.41 -11.79 0.51
N VAL A 45 17.51 -11.36 1.39
CA VAL A 45 16.98 -12.20 2.47
C VAL A 45 15.48 -12.41 2.34
N LEU A 46 14.71 -11.33 2.38
CA LEU A 46 13.26 -11.39 2.54
C LEU A 46 12.54 -11.84 1.26
N LEU A 47 12.88 -11.28 0.11
CA LEU A 47 12.25 -11.68 -1.17
C LEU A 47 12.55 -13.14 -1.54
N PRO A 48 13.80 -13.64 -1.48
CA PRO A 48 14.08 -15.05 -1.75
C PRO A 48 13.35 -15.98 -0.78
N LEU A 49 13.31 -15.65 0.51
CA LEU A 49 12.63 -16.45 1.52
C LEU A 49 11.11 -16.51 1.28
N LEU A 50 10.49 -15.36 0.99
CA LEU A 50 9.07 -15.28 0.70
C LEU A 50 8.71 -15.95 -0.64
N LYS A 51 9.61 -15.92 -1.62
CA LYS A 51 9.46 -16.66 -2.88
C LYS A 51 9.52 -18.18 -2.65
N GLN A 52 10.43 -18.64 -1.78
CA GLN A 52 10.48 -20.05 -1.36
C GLN A 52 9.20 -20.47 -0.61
N LEU A 53 8.65 -19.60 0.25
CA LEU A 53 7.37 -19.87 0.91
C LEU A 53 6.22 -19.89 -0.10
N GLY A 54 6.17 -18.94 -1.04
CA GLY A 54 5.16 -18.88 -2.09
C GLY A 54 5.18 -20.11 -3.00
N THR A 55 6.36 -20.57 -3.41
CA THR A 55 6.50 -21.82 -4.19
C THR A 55 6.09 -23.06 -3.42
N ARG A 56 6.43 -23.15 -2.12
CA ARG A 56 6.00 -24.27 -1.26
C ARG A 56 4.49 -24.30 -1.08
N LEU A 57 3.87 -23.16 -0.78
CA LEU A 57 2.42 -23.04 -0.61
C LEU A 57 1.69 -23.31 -1.93
N GLY A 58 2.16 -22.73 -3.04
CA GLY A 58 1.61 -22.96 -4.37
C GLY A 58 1.69 -24.44 -4.79
N ARG A 59 2.82 -25.11 -4.52
CA ARG A 59 2.97 -26.55 -4.77
C ARG A 59 2.02 -27.38 -3.92
N ALA A 60 1.88 -27.06 -2.63
CA ALA A 60 1.00 -27.79 -1.72
C ALA A 60 -0.48 -27.65 -2.09
N ALA A 61 -0.90 -26.48 -2.57
CA ALA A 61 -2.29 -26.20 -2.92
C ALA A 61 -2.67 -26.65 -4.34
N HIS A 62 -1.78 -26.47 -5.33
CA HIS A 62 -2.12 -26.62 -6.76
C HIS A 62 -1.17 -27.55 -7.54
N GLY A 63 -0.13 -28.08 -6.89
CA GLY A 63 0.84 -28.98 -7.52
C GLY A 63 1.96 -28.27 -8.29
N GLN A 64 2.92 -29.06 -8.79
CA GLN A 64 4.16 -28.57 -9.39
C GLN A 64 3.94 -27.86 -10.75
N LYS A 65 3.03 -28.37 -11.58
CA LYS A 65 2.71 -27.78 -12.90
C LYS A 65 2.16 -26.34 -12.77
N TRP A 66 1.36 -26.09 -11.73
CA TRP A 66 0.83 -24.75 -11.46
C TRP A 66 1.95 -23.77 -11.10
N VAL A 67 2.92 -24.21 -10.28
CA VAL A 67 4.06 -23.37 -9.87
C VAL A 67 4.90 -22.93 -11.08
N GLU A 68 5.14 -23.84 -12.02
CA GLU A 68 5.90 -23.52 -13.24
C GLU A 68 5.16 -22.51 -14.12
N GLN A 69 3.83 -22.61 -14.22
CA GLN A 69 2.99 -21.70 -15.00
C GLN A 69 2.73 -20.35 -14.33
N ASN A 70 2.94 -20.22 -13.01
CA ASN A 70 2.53 -19.05 -12.22
C ASN A 70 3.72 -18.36 -11.49
N GLN A 71 4.91 -18.35 -12.10
CA GLN A 71 6.10 -17.71 -11.50
C GLN A 71 5.90 -16.21 -11.19
N ASP A 72 5.20 -15.48 -12.05
CA ASP A 72 4.91 -14.05 -11.84
C ASP A 72 3.97 -13.81 -10.66
N SER A 73 2.96 -14.66 -10.50
CA SER A 73 2.05 -14.63 -9.34
C SER A 73 2.80 -14.87 -8.04
N ILE A 74 3.79 -15.77 -8.04
CA ILE A 74 4.65 -16.06 -6.89
C ILE A 74 5.58 -14.88 -6.59
N GLN A 75 6.12 -14.22 -7.61
CA GLN A 75 6.92 -13.01 -7.43
C GLN A 75 6.07 -11.86 -6.85
N HIS A 76 4.86 -11.64 -7.38
CA HIS A 76 3.95 -10.66 -6.80
C HIS A 76 3.55 -11.01 -5.36
N PHE A 77 3.34 -12.29 -5.06
CA PHE A 77 3.08 -12.75 -3.70
C PHE A 77 4.24 -12.36 -2.77
N SER A 78 5.50 -12.59 -3.16
CA SER A 78 6.65 -12.26 -2.31
C SER A 78 6.79 -10.75 -2.10
N ASP A 79 6.62 -9.95 -3.16
CA ASP A 79 6.64 -8.48 -3.08
C ASP A 79 5.54 -7.94 -2.17
N PHE A 80 4.29 -8.38 -2.34
CA PHE A 80 3.20 -7.94 -1.48
C PHE A 80 3.36 -8.43 -0.04
N SER A 81 3.82 -9.67 0.16
CA SER A 81 4.01 -10.25 1.50
C SER A 81 5.10 -9.53 2.28
N PHE A 82 6.23 -9.19 1.64
CA PHE A 82 7.28 -8.39 2.26
C PHE A 82 6.72 -7.07 2.74
N ARG A 83 6.03 -6.38 1.84
CA ARG A 83 5.41 -5.09 2.14
C ARG A 83 4.40 -5.23 3.27
N PHE A 84 3.55 -6.26 3.28
CA PHE A 84 2.59 -6.48 4.36
C PHE A 84 3.27 -6.73 5.72
N LEU A 85 4.24 -7.64 5.78
CA LEU A 85 4.93 -8.01 7.02
C LEU A 85 5.70 -6.83 7.62
N PHE A 86 6.46 -6.10 6.80
CA PHE A 86 7.18 -4.90 7.24
C PHE A 86 6.22 -3.91 7.91
N ARG A 87 5.05 -3.71 7.30
CA ARG A 87 4.03 -2.79 7.79
C ARG A 87 3.37 -3.26 9.07
N CYS A 88 3.07 -4.54 9.20
CA CYS A 88 2.51 -5.09 10.43
C CYS A 88 3.48 -4.93 11.60
N VAL A 89 4.78 -5.16 11.39
CA VAL A 89 5.79 -4.98 12.43
C VAL A 89 5.88 -3.51 12.85
N VAL A 90 6.07 -2.59 11.91
CA VAL A 90 6.20 -1.15 12.22
C VAL A 90 4.92 -0.60 12.86
N THR A 91 3.74 -0.99 12.35
CA THR A 91 2.45 -0.54 12.92
C THR A 91 2.21 -1.14 14.31
N GLY A 92 2.54 -2.42 14.51
CA GLY A 92 2.40 -3.08 15.81
C GLY A 92 3.29 -2.43 16.87
N LEU A 93 4.54 -2.11 16.52
CA LEU A 93 5.46 -1.39 17.41
C LEU A 93 4.98 0.04 17.68
N GLY A 94 4.49 0.76 16.65
CA GLY A 94 3.93 2.10 16.83
C GLY A 94 2.68 2.12 17.72
N LEU A 95 1.77 1.16 17.54
CA LEU A 95 0.59 0.99 18.39
C LEU A 95 0.97 0.61 19.83
N TYR A 96 2.00 -0.22 20.00
CA TYR A 96 2.50 -0.59 21.32
C TYR A 96 3.08 0.61 22.07
N GLU A 97 3.88 1.45 21.42
CA GLU A 97 4.39 2.70 22.00
C GLU A 97 3.25 3.68 22.32
N TYR A 98 2.27 3.83 21.41
CA TYR A 98 1.09 4.67 21.65
C TYR A 98 0.22 4.15 22.80
N TRP A 99 0.05 2.83 22.90
CA TRP A 99 -0.69 2.19 24.00
C TRP A 99 -0.03 2.43 25.36
N GLN A 100 1.30 2.46 25.40
CA GLN A 100 2.05 2.76 26.63
C GLN A 100 2.03 4.25 27.02
N SER A 101 1.49 5.12 26.18
CA SER A 101 1.48 6.57 26.41
C SER A 101 0.03 7.07 26.63
N PRO A 102 -0.60 6.76 27.77
CA PRO A 102 -2.02 6.98 28.02
C PRO A 102 -2.43 8.45 27.98
N ASP A 103 -1.50 9.37 28.23
CA ASP A 103 -1.78 10.82 28.24
C ASP A 103 -2.29 11.31 26.87
N TYR A 104 -1.80 10.72 25.77
CA TYR A 104 -2.22 11.07 24.41
C TYR A 104 -3.57 10.45 23.98
N TRP A 105 -4.19 9.61 24.81
CA TRP A 105 -5.48 8.98 24.48
C TRP A 105 -6.65 9.92 24.69
N HIS A 106 -6.54 10.81 25.66
CA HIS A 106 -7.63 11.68 26.10
C HIS A 106 -7.35 13.16 25.86
N THR A 107 -6.08 13.54 25.73
CA THR A 107 -5.66 14.93 25.63
C THR A 107 -4.80 15.13 24.39
N THR A 108 -5.44 15.50 23.29
CA THR A 108 -4.74 15.76 22.02
C THR A 108 -3.85 17.00 22.06
N SER A 109 -4.09 17.92 23.00
CA SER A 109 -3.31 19.16 23.10
C SER A 109 -1.83 18.89 23.40
N LEU A 110 -1.54 17.79 24.09
CA LEU A 110 -0.17 17.34 24.42
C LEU A 110 0.68 17.05 23.17
N ILE A 111 0.05 16.81 22.02
CA ILE A 111 0.76 16.60 20.75
C ILE A 111 1.48 17.88 20.30
N TRP A 112 0.91 19.04 20.64
CA TRP A 112 1.43 20.34 20.22
C TRP A 112 2.37 20.97 21.25
N GLU A 113 2.43 20.41 22.45
CA GLU A 113 3.32 20.89 23.50
C GLU A 113 4.79 20.64 23.16
N GLY A 114 5.63 21.63 23.49
CA GLY A 114 7.06 21.58 23.18
C GLY A 114 7.41 21.84 21.72
N TYR A 115 6.46 22.22 20.86
CA TYR A 115 6.77 22.68 19.51
C TYR A 115 7.76 23.87 19.55
N PRO A 116 8.79 23.91 18.69
CA PRO A 116 9.13 22.93 17.64
C PRO A 116 10.01 21.76 18.11
N HIS A 117 10.50 21.80 19.34
CA HIS A 117 11.43 20.83 19.91
C HIS A 117 10.71 19.73 20.71
N HIS A 118 9.98 18.88 19.99
CA HIS A 118 9.36 17.71 20.62
C HIS A 118 10.42 16.72 21.12
N VAL A 119 10.12 16.09 22.24
CA VAL A 119 10.86 14.95 22.75
C VAL A 119 10.11 13.67 22.38
N ALA A 120 10.84 12.65 21.95
CA ALA A 120 10.25 11.37 21.54
C ALA A 120 11.10 10.21 22.07
N SER A 121 10.45 9.06 22.33
CA SER A 121 11.17 7.86 22.72
C SER A 121 12.13 7.40 21.61
N ASN A 122 13.24 6.78 21.99
CA ASN A 122 14.17 6.18 21.03
C ASN A 122 13.47 5.24 20.04
N THR A 123 12.48 4.47 20.52
CA THR A 123 11.67 3.59 19.66
C THR A 123 10.93 4.38 18.59
N VAL A 124 10.21 5.43 18.98
CA VAL A 124 9.47 6.28 18.03
C VAL A 124 10.42 6.87 16.99
N GLN A 125 11.57 7.41 17.40
CA GLN A 125 12.55 7.97 16.48
C GLN A 125 13.09 6.94 15.48
N ILE A 126 13.41 5.73 15.93
CA ILE A 126 13.85 4.61 15.07
C ILE A 126 12.73 4.20 14.10
N LEU A 127 11.48 4.13 14.56
CA LEU A 127 10.33 3.80 13.70
C LEU A 127 10.14 4.84 12.59
N TYR A 128 10.24 6.13 12.90
CA TYR A 128 10.21 7.21 11.90
C TYR A 128 11.35 7.09 10.89
N LEU A 129 12.58 6.84 11.36
CA LEU A 129 13.75 6.67 10.48
C LEU A 129 13.60 5.46 9.56
N LEU A 130 13.14 4.33 10.09
CA LEU A 130 12.91 3.09 9.35
C LEU A 130 11.80 3.26 8.31
N GLN A 131 10.72 3.95 8.66
CA GLN A 131 9.60 4.22 7.77
C GLN A 131 9.98 5.19 6.66
N LEU A 132 10.75 6.24 6.98
CA LEU A 132 11.32 7.14 5.97
C LEU A 132 12.26 6.40 5.02
N ALA A 133 13.17 5.57 5.54
CA ALA A 133 14.10 4.79 4.73
C ALA A 133 13.36 3.83 3.77
N TYR A 134 12.33 3.14 4.26
CA TYR A 134 11.48 2.29 3.43
C TYR A 134 10.76 3.07 2.32
N HIS A 135 10.22 4.26 2.62
CA HIS A 135 9.52 5.07 1.61
C HIS A 135 10.45 5.67 0.56
N VAL A 136 11.66 6.05 0.94
CA VAL A 136 12.69 6.48 -0.02
C VAL A 136 13.09 5.32 -0.93
N GLU A 137 13.23 4.11 -0.40
CA GLU A 137 13.54 2.90 -1.18
C GLU A 137 12.42 2.56 -2.19
N ASP A 138 11.16 2.58 -1.75
CA ASP A 138 10.00 2.28 -2.60
C ASP A 138 9.81 3.36 -3.69
N LEU A 139 10.05 4.64 -3.36
CA LEU A 139 10.05 5.73 -4.34
C LEU A 139 11.18 5.59 -5.36
N ALA A 140 12.40 5.27 -4.91
CA ALA A 140 13.54 5.03 -5.80
C ALA A 140 13.27 3.89 -6.78
N GLY A 141 12.67 2.79 -6.30
CA GLY A 141 12.24 1.68 -7.16
C GLY A 141 11.27 2.14 -8.26
N VAL A 142 10.23 2.90 -7.91
CA VAL A 142 9.27 3.43 -8.90
C VAL A 142 9.93 4.37 -9.90
N LEU A 143 10.84 5.26 -9.46
CA LEU A 143 11.51 6.22 -10.33
C LEU A 143 12.49 5.56 -11.31
N ILE A 144 13.19 4.50 -10.87
CA ILE A 144 14.18 3.77 -11.68
C ILE A 144 13.48 2.82 -12.66
N GLU A 145 12.46 2.09 -12.20
CA GLU A 145 11.83 1.00 -12.97
C GLU A 145 10.56 1.43 -13.72
N GLY A 146 9.94 2.56 -13.35
CA GLY A 146 8.60 2.92 -13.83
C GLY A 146 8.56 3.66 -15.17
N LYS A 147 9.69 4.16 -15.69
CA LYS A 147 9.70 5.09 -16.82
C LYS A 147 9.46 4.45 -18.21
N SER A 148 9.41 3.12 -18.34
CA SER A 148 9.36 2.45 -19.66
C SER A 148 8.29 1.36 -19.87
N THR A 149 7.38 1.04 -18.93
CA THR A 149 6.51 -0.16 -19.10
C THR A 149 5.05 -0.04 -18.62
N ARG A 150 4.60 1.09 -18.04
CA ARG A 150 3.25 1.18 -17.43
C ARG A 150 2.49 2.48 -17.72
N LYS A 151 1.26 2.38 -18.24
CA LYS A 151 0.36 3.53 -18.56
C LYS A 151 -0.14 4.28 -17.31
N ASP A 152 -0.06 3.65 -16.14
CA ASP A 152 -0.48 4.13 -14.82
C ASP A 152 0.68 4.72 -13.96
N TYR A 153 1.82 5.07 -14.58
CA TYR A 153 3.03 5.55 -13.89
C TYR A 153 2.81 6.80 -13.02
N VAL A 154 2.11 7.81 -13.54
CA VAL A 154 1.83 9.06 -12.81
C VAL A 154 0.92 8.78 -11.62
N GLU A 155 -0.11 7.95 -11.81
CA GLU A 155 -1.00 7.51 -10.75
C GLU A 155 -0.24 6.71 -9.68
N MET A 156 0.71 5.86 -10.09
CA MET A 156 1.59 5.09 -9.20
C MET A 156 2.53 5.99 -8.38
N ILE A 157 3.09 7.07 -8.94
CA ILE A 157 3.95 8.01 -8.20
C ILE A 157 3.13 8.79 -7.17
N ILE A 158 1.99 9.35 -7.59
CA ILE A 158 1.07 10.03 -6.68
C ILE A 158 0.68 9.06 -5.56
N HIS A 159 0.39 7.81 -5.92
CA HIS A 159 0.12 6.75 -4.99
C HIS A 159 1.28 6.42 -4.05
N HIS A 160 2.54 6.40 -4.47
CA HIS A 160 3.67 6.08 -3.56
C HIS A 160 3.98 7.25 -2.63
N ILE A 161 3.86 8.49 -3.10
CA ILE A 161 3.95 9.69 -2.25
C ILE A 161 2.83 9.67 -1.19
N VAL A 162 1.63 9.28 -1.59
CA VAL A 162 0.46 9.23 -0.71
C VAL A 162 0.49 8.01 0.20
N THR A 163 0.87 6.83 -0.30
CA THR A 163 0.96 5.59 0.48
C THR A 163 2.11 5.66 1.48
N ALA A 164 3.19 6.40 1.17
CA ALA A 164 4.22 6.76 2.13
C ALA A 164 3.69 7.49 3.37
N ILE A 165 2.49 8.06 3.25
CA ILE A 165 1.78 8.77 4.31
C ILE A 165 0.64 7.90 4.91
N LEU A 166 0.28 6.74 4.33
CA LEU A 166 -1.07 6.15 4.50
C LEU A 166 -1.24 4.62 4.76
N LEU A 167 -0.23 3.87 5.17
CA LEU A 167 -0.36 2.44 5.55
C LEU A 167 -1.57 2.07 6.44
N CYS A 168 -2.30 0.93 6.31
CA CYS A 168 -2.46 -0.16 5.31
C CYS A 168 -3.82 -0.85 5.60
N PRO A 169 -4.62 -1.22 4.59
CA PRO A 169 -4.99 -2.66 4.45
C PRO A 169 -5.00 -3.27 3.00
N LYS A 170 -4.66 -2.53 1.94
CA LYS A 170 -4.89 -2.94 0.52
C LYS A 170 -4.05 -4.15 0.05
N ASP A 171 -2.87 -4.35 0.60
CA ASP A 171 -1.91 -5.35 0.11
C ASP A 171 -2.26 -6.76 0.58
N LEU A 172 -2.95 -6.88 1.71
CA LEU A 172 -3.45 -8.16 2.23
C LEU A 172 -4.51 -8.77 1.30
N ALA A 173 -5.42 -7.94 0.76
CA ALA A 173 -6.48 -8.41 -0.14
C ALA A 173 -5.91 -8.96 -1.47
N LYS A 174 -4.81 -8.38 -1.97
CA LYS A 174 -4.13 -8.87 -3.18
C LYS A 174 -3.44 -10.21 -2.94
N ILE A 175 -2.72 -10.36 -1.83
CA ILE A 175 -2.06 -11.63 -1.44
C ILE A 175 -3.08 -12.77 -1.35
N LEU A 176 -4.22 -12.51 -0.70
CA LEU A 176 -5.27 -13.52 -0.51
C LEU A 176 -5.97 -13.89 -1.82
N LYS A 177 -6.01 -12.98 -2.80
CA LYS A 177 -6.51 -13.26 -4.15
C LYS A 177 -5.53 -14.12 -4.94
N THR A 178 -4.23 -13.93 -4.75
CA THR A 178 -3.18 -14.75 -5.38
C THR A 178 -3.17 -16.20 -4.88
N LEU A 179 -3.81 -16.48 -3.72
CA LEU A 179 -3.87 -17.81 -3.11
C LEU A 179 -5.20 -18.55 -3.32
N GLU A 180 -6.07 -18.10 -4.25
CA GLU A 180 -7.37 -18.71 -4.59
C GLU A 180 -8.34 -18.99 -3.41
N PHE A 181 -8.07 -18.50 -2.20
CA PHE A 181 -8.97 -18.63 -1.06
C PHE A 181 -10.12 -17.61 -1.15
N LYS A 182 -11.21 -18.02 -1.82
CA LYS A 182 -12.40 -17.19 -2.09
C LYS A 182 -13.06 -16.60 -0.84
N THR A 183 -12.96 -17.26 0.32
CA THR A 183 -13.60 -16.83 1.58
C THR A 183 -12.74 -15.83 2.37
N SER A 184 -11.42 -16.06 2.47
CA SER A 184 -10.51 -15.20 3.25
C SER A 184 -10.35 -13.80 2.66
N SER A 185 -10.46 -13.66 1.33
CA SER A 185 -10.37 -12.36 0.66
C SER A 185 -11.53 -11.42 1.04
N LYS A 186 -12.74 -11.93 1.25
CA LYS A 186 -13.90 -11.12 1.67
C LYS A 186 -13.74 -10.61 3.11
N VAL A 187 -13.30 -11.48 4.02
CA VAL A 187 -13.05 -11.10 5.42
C VAL A 187 -11.96 -10.02 5.51
N ALA A 188 -10.86 -10.17 4.77
CA ALA A 188 -9.80 -9.16 4.73
C ALA A 188 -10.30 -7.83 4.13
N LEU A 189 -11.20 -7.87 3.14
CA LEU A 189 -11.84 -6.68 2.61
C LEU A 189 -12.73 -6.00 3.67
N CYS A 190 -13.51 -6.74 4.45
CA CYS A 190 -14.32 -6.17 5.53
C CYS A 190 -13.45 -5.50 6.61
N VAL A 191 -12.38 -6.18 7.05
CA VAL A 191 -11.41 -5.63 8.01
C VAL A 191 -10.74 -4.37 7.44
N PHE A 192 -10.39 -4.38 6.15
CA PHE A 192 -9.84 -3.22 5.44
C PHE A 192 -10.77 -2.01 5.56
N VAL A 193 -12.06 -2.20 5.27
CA VAL A 193 -13.05 -1.12 5.23
C VAL A 193 -13.22 -0.54 6.62
N ILE A 194 -13.45 -1.38 7.63
CA ILE A 194 -13.65 -0.95 9.01
C ILE A 194 -12.42 -0.17 9.49
N SER A 195 -11.23 -0.74 9.30
CA SER A 195 -9.98 -0.08 9.69
C SER A 195 -9.78 1.26 8.97
N TRP A 196 -10.11 1.37 7.68
CA TRP A 196 -10.00 2.62 6.93
C TRP A 196 -10.89 3.72 7.50
N PHE A 197 -12.18 3.43 7.73
CA PHE A 197 -13.11 4.43 8.26
C PHE A 197 -12.76 4.83 9.70
N VAL A 198 -12.36 3.88 10.56
CA VAL A 198 -11.93 4.20 11.94
C VAL A 198 -10.66 5.04 11.93
N CYS A 199 -9.59 4.57 11.28
CA CYS A 199 -8.28 5.22 11.37
C CYS A 199 -8.20 6.53 10.57
N ARG A 200 -8.83 6.60 9.39
CA ARG A 200 -8.65 7.75 8.48
C ARG A 200 -9.81 8.74 8.53
N MET A 201 -11.05 8.28 8.63
CA MET A 201 -12.19 9.20 8.71
C MET A 201 -12.44 9.65 10.15
N TYR A 202 -12.46 8.73 11.12
CA TYR A 202 -12.73 9.10 12.50
C TYR A 202 -11.49 9.65 13.23
N LEU A 203 -10.42 8.85 13.37
CA LEU A 203 -9.24 9.27 14.13
C LEU A 203 -8.50 10.43 13.45
N TYR A 204 -8.05 10.25 12.20
CA TYR A 204 -7.30 11.31 11.51
C TYR A 204 -8.13 12.58 11.29
N ALA A 205 -9.27 12.50 10.57
CA ALA A 205 -10.02 13.71 10.24
C ALA A 205 -10.81 14.28 11.43
N GLY A 206 -11.41 13.43 12.27
CA GLY A 206 -12.26 13.85 13.37
C GLY A 206 -11.52 14.25 14.65
N VAL A 207 -10.40 13.61 14.98
CA VAL A 207 -9.65 13.87 16.23
C VAL A 207 -8.41 14.71 15.96
N TYR A 208 -7.49 14.22 15.13
CA TYR A 208 -6.18 14.86 14.95
C TYR A 208 -6.25 16.17 14.15
N VAL A 209 -7.00 16.20 13.04
CA VAL A 209 -7.15 17.45 12.29
C VAL A 209 -8.01 18.44 13.06
N TYR A 210 -9.05 18.00 13.77
CA TYR A 210 -9.82 18.89 14.65
C TYR A 210 -8.93 19.55 15.72
N SER A 211 -8.08 18.76 16.38
CA SER A 211 -7.09 19.26 17.34
C SER A 211 -6.12 20.25 16.68
N ALA A 212 -5.59 19.96 15.48
CA ALA A 212 -4.74 20.89 14.73
C ALA A 212 -5.44 22.22 14.35
N PHE A 213 -6.78 22.24 14.32
CA PHE A 213 -7.57 23.43 14.01
C PHE A 213 -7.95 24.25 15.25
N THR A 214 -8.00 23.62 16.43
CA THR A 214 -8.55 24.22 17.66
C THR A 214 -7.49 24.46 18.72
N GLU A 215 -6.51 23.58 18.84
CA GLU A 215 -5.49 23.57 19.89
C GLU A 215 -4.16 24.19 19.41
N THR A 216 -4.23 25.31 18.69
CA THR A 216 -3.05 25.91 18.04
C THR A 216 -2.26 26.87 18.92
N ALA A 217 -2.73 27.18 20.13
CA ALA A 217 -2.05 28.11 21.04
C ALA A 217 -0.58 27.73 21.32
N PRO A 218 -0.22 26.44 21.54
CA PRO A 218 1.19 26.04 21.73
C PRO A 218 2.05 26.25 20.48
N LEU A 219 1.48 26.11 19.27
CA LEU A 219 2.21 26.27 18.01
C LEU A 219 2.67 27.73 17.80
N PHE A 220 1.79 28.69 18.06
CA PHE A 220 2.12 30.12 17.97
C PHE A 220 3.07 30.54 19.08
N ALA A 221 2.93 29.98 20.29
CA ALA A 221 3.88 30.20 21.39
C ALA A 221 5.29 29.69 21.04
N GLY A 222 5.39 28.59 20.30
CA GLY A 222 6.65 28.03 19.78
C GLY A 222 7.22 28.74 18.55
N GLY A 223 6.64 29.87 18.11
CA GLY A 223 7.17 30.68 17.01
C GLY A 223 6.71 30.27 15.61
N MET A 224 5.64 29.48 15.48
CA MET A 224 5.03 29.21 14.17
C MET A 224 4.51 30.52 13.56
N THR A 225 4.94 30.82 12.33
CA THR A 225 4.45 32.00 11.60
C THR A 225 3.05 31.74 11.04
N GLU A 226 2.23 32.79 10.93
CA GLU A 226 0.89 32.73 10.31
C GLU A 226 0.93 32.10 8.91
N PHE A 227 1.95 32.43 8.12
CA PHE A 227 2.13 31.85 6.79
C PHE A 227 2.38 30.34 6.83
N ALA A 228 3.28 29.88 7.71
CA ALA A 228 3.55 28.46 7.89
C ALA A 228 2.31 27.71 8.39
N TRP A 229 1.52 28.33 9.28
CA TRP A 229 0.28 27.78 9.79
C TRP A 229 -0.80 27.62 8.70
N VAL A 230 -0.94 28.60 7.81
CA VAL A 230 -1.85 28.50 6.65
C VAL A 230 -1.44 27.35 5.74
N ILE A 231 -0.14 27.22 5.43
CA ILE A 231 0.37 26.11 4.62
C ILE A 231 0.09 24.78 5.31
N PHE A 232 0.38 24.67 6.60
CA PHE A 232 0.16 23.46 7.39
C PHE A 232 -1.30 23.02 7.33
N ARG A 233 -2.25 23.95 7.54
CA ARG A 233 -3.69 23.66 7.42
C ARG A 233 -4.11 23.28 6.00
N ALA A 234 -3.58 23.95 4.99
CA ALA A 234 -3.86 23.62 3.59
C ALA A 234 -3.40 22.20 3.26
N LEU A 235 -2.22 21.79 3.75
CA LEU A 235 -1.71 20.43 3.59
C LEU A 235 -2.61 19.40 4.29
N LEU A 236 -3.02 19.64 5.54
CA LEU A 236 -3.94 18.76 6.27
C LEU A 236 -5.30 18.61 5.55
N CYS A 237 -5.87 19.72 5.06
CA CYS A 237 -7.12 19.72 4.29
C CYS A 237 -6.98 18.97 2.96
N SER A 238 -5.86 19.15 2.24
CA SER A 238 -5.58 18.41 1.01
C SER A 238 -5.52 16.90 1.26
N LEU A 239 -4.94 16.51 2.41
CA LEU A 239 -4.88 15.12 2.83
C LEU A 239 -6.27 14.59 3.23
N ILE A 240 -7.12 15.38 3.87
CA ILE A 240 -8.54 15.00 4.09
C ILE A 240 -9.24 14.79 2.74
N ALA A 241 -9.14 15.73 1.81
CA ALA A 241 -9.79 15.63 0.51
C ALA A 241 -9.38 14.35 -0.23
N LEU A 242 -8.08 14.04 -0.21
CA LEU A 242 -7.57 12.81 -0.76
C LEU A 242 -8.13 11.57 -0.06
N ASN A 243 -8.17 11.54 1.28
CA ASN A 243 -8.77 10.44 2.03
C ASN A 243 -10.27 10.26 1.70
N THR A 244 -11.01 11.35 1.49
CA THR A 244 -12.42 11.30 1.07
C THR A 244 -12.58 10.72 -0.34
N LEU A 245 -11.69 11.08 -1.28
CA LEU A 245 -11.67 10.49 -2.63
C LEU A 245 -11.41 8.97 -2.56
N TRP A 246 -10.47 8.54 -1.73
CA TRP A 246 -10.21 7.12 -1.50
C TRP A 246 -11.40 6.42 -0.83
N SER A 247 -12.03 7.02 0.18
CA SER A 247 -13.26 6.50 0.81
C SER A 247 -14.37 6.31 -0.22
N TYR A 248 -14.54 7.25 -1.15
CA TYR A 248 -15.49 7.11 -2.26
C TYR A 248 -15.16 5.92 -3.16
N MET A 249 -13.90 5.73 -3.55
CA MET A 249 -13.48 4.56 -4.34
C MET A 249 -13.73 3.23 -3.60
N ILE A 250 -13.53 3.21 -2.29
CA ILE A 250 -13.78 2.03 -1.44
C ILE A 250 -15.28 1.72 -1.38
N VAL A 251 -16.13 2.71 -1.15
CA VAL A 251 -17.60 2.53 -1.16
C VAL A 251 -18.07 2.09 -2.54
N LYS A 252 -17.57 2.70 -3.62
CA LYS A 252 -17.87 2.28 -4.99
C LYS A 252 -17.48 0.82 -5.26
N LEU A 253 -16.32 0.39 -4.77
CA LEU A 253 -15.89 -1.01 -4.85
C LEU A 253 -16.83 -1.92 -4.05
N LEU A 254 -17.23 -1.53 -2.83
CA LEU A 254 -18.14 -2.31 -1.99
C LEU A 254 -19.50 -2.49 -2.63
N VAL A 255 -20.11 -1.41 -3.13
CA VAL A 255 -21.38 -1.48 -3.87
C VAL A 255 -21.22 -2.44 -5.05
N LYS A 256 -20.14 -2.32 -5.83
CA LYS A 256 -19.88 -3.23 -6.95
C LYS A 256 -19.69 -4.70 -6.53
N VAL A 257 -19.06 -4.97 -5.40
CA VAL A 257 -18.86 -6.33 -4.87
C VAL A 257 -20.19 -6.92 -4.37
N LEU A 258 -21.02 -6.11 -3.70
CA LEU A 258 -22.34 -6.53 -3.23
C LEU A 258 -23.31 -6.76 -4.40
N SER A 259 -23.37 -5.84 -5.37
CA SER A 259 -24.22 -5.98 -6.56
C SER A 259 -23.84 -7.15 -7.47
N LYS A 260 -22.58 -7.60 -7.46
CA LYS A 260 -22.15 -8.81 -8.17
C LYS A 260 -22.41 -10.11 -7.40
N GLY A 261 -22.59 -10.03 -6.08
CA GLY A 261 -22.96 -11.17 -5.25
C GLY A 261 -24.44 -11.53 -5.35
N ASP A 262 -25.26 -10.65 -5.95
CA ASP A 262 -26.71 -10.77 -6.04
C ASP A 262 -27.20 -11.25 -7.43
N ALA A 263 -26.28 -11.48 -8.37
CA ALA A 263 -26.59 -12.05 -9.69
C ALA A 263 -26.70 -13.59 -9.63
N ASP A 264 -27.58 -14.08 -8.76
CA ASP A 264 -28.28 -15.36 -8.90
C ASP A 264 -29.70 -15.09 -9.43
N ASP A 265 -29.84 -14.15 -10.37
CA ASP A 265 -31.13 -13.83 -11.01
C ASP A 265 -31.37 -14.75 -12.23
N PRO A 266 -32.33 -15.70 -12.18
CA PRO A 266 -32.54 -16.71 -13.22
C PRO A 266 -32.94 -16.12 -14.59
N GLN A 267 -33.31 -14.84 -14.66
CA GLN A 267 -33.74 -14.20 -15.91
C GLN A 267 -32.56 -13.80 -16.82
N LEU A 268 -31.39 -13.46 -16.29
CA LEU A 268 -30.21 -13.11 -17.10
C LEU A 268 -29.46 -14.34 -17.65
N ALA A 269 -29.66 -15.51 -17.05
CA ALA A 269 -29.11 -16.78 -17.54
C ALA A 269 -29.71 -17.26 -18.87
N LYS A 270 -30.91 -16.76 -19.22
CA LYS A 270 -31.55 -17.06 -20.51
C LYS A 270 -30.98 -16.24 -21.66
N GLU A 271 -30.59 -14.98 -21.43
CA GLU A 271 -29.95 -14.13 -22.45
C GLU A 271 -28.46 -14.45 -22.65
N ALA A 272 -27.77 -15.00 -21.65
CA ALA A 272 -26.37 -15.41 -21.77
C ALA A 272 -26.14 -16.67 -22.64
N LYS A 273 -27.21 -17.40 -23.00
CA LYS A 273 -27.12 -18.62 -23.82
C LYS A 273 -27.12 -18.36 -25.33
N GLU A 274 -27.31 -17.11 -25.76
CA GLU A 274 -27.50 -16.75 -27.16
C GLU A 274 -26.38 -15.86 -27.75
N MET A 275 -25.26 -15.67 -27.05
CA MET A 275 -24.10 -14.96 -27.62
C MET A 275 -22.99 -15.90 -28.10
N PRO A 276 -22.51 -15.73 -29.35
CA PRO A 276 -21.66 -16.68 -30.05
C PRO A 276 -20.25 -16.73 -29.44
N SER A 277 -19.71 -17.95 -29.40
CA SER A 277 -18.37 -18.28 -28.94
C SER A 277 -17.25 -17.75 -29.86
N LYS A 278 -16.09 -17.48 -29.22
CA LYS A 278 -14.70 -17.48 -29.72
C LYS A 278 -14.14 -16.16 -30.30
N PRO A 279 -12.80 -15.91 -30.24
CA PRO A 279 -11.74 -16.87 -30.58
C PRO A 279 -10.58 -17.09 -29.58
N ASP A 280 -9.95 -18.24 -29.79
CA ASP A 280 -8.75 -18.78 -29.13
C ASP A 280 -7.49 -17.91 -29.35
N PRO A 281 -6.43 -18.08 -28.53
CA PRO A 281 -5.18 -17.35 -28.65
C PRO A 281 -4.39 -17.84 -29.86
N LEU A 282 -3.93 -16.91 -30.71
CA LEU A 282 -3.03 -17.21 -31.83
C LEU A 282 -1.78 -17.95 -31.32
N SER A 283 -1.59 -19.16 -31.85
CA SER A 283 -0.32 -19.85 -31.96
C SER A 283 0.55 -19.21 -33.04
N ASP A 284 1.85 -19.20 -32.77
CA ASP A 284 2.95 -18.87 -33.68
C ASP A 284 2.83 -19.59 -35.03
N GLU A 285 3.18 -18.89 -36.13
CA GLU A 285 3.87 -19.51 -37.26
C GLU A 285 4.91 -18.55 -37.83
N SER A 286 6.17 -18.98 -37.71
CA SER A 286 7.34 -18.51 -38.46
C SER A 286 7.33 -19.07 -39.89
N GLU A 287 7.84 -18.27 -40.82
CA GLU A 287 8.37 -18.58 -42.16
C GLU A 287 8.33 -20.04 -42.67
N SER A 288 7.82 -20.24 -43.89
CA SER A 288 8.65 -20.68 -45.03
C SER A 288 7.87 -20.77 -46.35
N SER A 289 8.50 -20.20 -47.37
CA SER A 289 8.38 -20.43 -48.81
C SER A 289 8.02 -21.86 -49.24
N SER A 290 7.17 -22.00 -50.29
CA SER A 290 7.55 -22.56 -51.61
C SER A 290 6.40 -23.28 -52.34
N VAL A 291 6.21 -22.86 -53.61
CA VAL A 291 6.11 -23.70 -54.83
C VAL A 291 4.91 -24.65 -55.05
N LEU A 292 4.33 -24.51 -56.26
CA LEU A 292 3.67 -25.46 -57.20
C LEU A 292 2.36 -24.83 -57.76
N THR A 293 2.30 -24.42 -59.04
CA THR A 293 1.93 -25.21 -60.26
C THR A 293 0.62 -25.99 -60.06
N ASP A 294 -0.38 -26.03 -60.94
CA ASP A 294 -0.45 -25.82 -62.38
C ASP A 294 -1.93 -25.66 -62.80
N GLU A 295 -2.10 -25.19 -64.04
CA GLU A 295 -3.19 -25.37 -65.01
C GLU A 295 -4.55 -25.99 -64.60
N SER A 296 -5.63 -25.32 -65.03
CA SER A 296 -6.64 -25.94 -65.90
C SER A 296 -7.50 -24.89 -66.62
N ASP A 297 -7.40 -24.89 -67.95
CA ASP A 297 -8.25 -24.22 -68.94
C ASP A 297 -9.75 -24.52 -68.79
N THR A 298 -10.62 -23.58 -69.20
CA THR A 298 -11.36 -23.68 -70.49
C THR A 298 -12.36 -22.54 -70.72
N ALA A 299 -12.38 -22.13 -71.99
CA ALA A 299 -13.13 -21.11 -72.70
C ALA A 299 -14.66 -21.01 -72.48
N SER A 300 -15.20 -19.79 -72.67
CA SER A 300 -16.22 -19.54 -73.71
C SER A 300 -16.38 -18.03 -73.98
N GLU A 301 -16.32 -17.69 -75.27
CA GLU A 301 -16.65 -16.41 -75.89
C GLU A 301 -18.16 -16.08 -75.86
N ALA A 302 -18.48 -14.79 -75.98
CA ALA A 302 -19.52 -14.15 -76.82
C ALA A 302 -19.84 -12.75 -76.24
N SER A 303 -19.34 -11.64 -76.79
CA SER A 303 -19.91 -10.88 -77.90
C SER A 303 -21.43 -10.68 -77.83
N SER A 304 -21.87 -9.45 -77.49
CA SER A 304 -22.83 -8.65 -78.27
C SER A 304 -23.25 -7.38 -77.48
N GLN A 305 -23.02 -6.24 -78.13
CA GLN A 305 -23.79 -4.97 -78.11
C GLN A 305 -24.18 -4.30 -76.78
#